data_AF-A0A9C9Y438-F1
#
_entry.id   AF-A0A9C9Y438-F1
#
_cell.length_a   1.000
_cell.length_b   1.000
_cell.length_c   1.000
_cell.angle_alpha   90.00
_cell.angle_beta   90.00
_cell.angle_gamma   90.00
#
_symmetry.space_group_name_H-M   'P 1'
#
loop_
_entity.id
_entity.type
_entity.pdbx_description
1 polymer ?
#
loop_
_entity_poly.entity_id
_entity_poly.type
_entity_poly.pdbx_seq_one_letter_code
_entity_poly.pdbx_strand_id
1 'polypeptide(L)'
;HFLAKNWKDFSKVSLLDYEANFIQLLEANQEILPQKALQILPYLKKQKWLSSYANLNGISKTLQGVNNLTKGVSKMDRAIEDLTENYAVFETDFFAFFKELSDYVNSLKKYYI
;
A
#
# COMPACT_ATOMS: atom_id res chain seq x y z
N HIS A 1 0.87 -2.10 -5.21
CA HIS A 1 2.04 -2.86 -5.68
C HIS A 1 3.12 -1.94 -6.27
N PHE A 2 2.88 -1.30 -7.42
CA PHE A 2 3.90 -0.51 -8.14
C PHE A 2 4.53 0.62 -7.31
N LEU A 3 3.77 1.31 -6.45
CA LEU A 3 4.34 2.28 -5.51
C LEU A 3 5.40 1.65 -4.57
N ALA A 4 5.10 0.50 -3.98
CA ALA A 4 6.01 -0.17 -3.04
C ALA A 4 7.22 -0.78 -3.75
N LYS A 5 7.03 -1.36 -4.95
CA LYS A 5 8.11 -1.88 -5.80
C LYS A 5 9.08 -0.76 -6.20
N ASN A 6 8.54 0.37 -6.64
CA ASN A 6 9.30 1.51 -7.18
C ASN A 6 9.51 2.61 -6.13
N TRP A 7 9.50 2.26 -4.84
CA TRP A 7 9.47 3.21 -3.73
C TRP A 7 10.60 4.25 -3.76
N LYS A 8 11.80 3.84 -4.21
CA LYS A 8 12.98 4.69 -4.36
C LYS A 8 12.74 5.92 -5.26
N ASP A 9 11.78 5.85 -6.17
CA ASP A 9 11.46 6.94 -7.09
C ASP A 9 10.58 8.01 -6.43
N PHE A 10 9.95 7.69 -5.30
CA PHE A 10 8.97 8.54 -4.61
C PHE A 10 9.44 9.02 -3.23
N SER A 11 10.41 8.33 -2.62
CA SER A 11 10.90 8.64 -1.28
C SER A 11 12.40 8.50 -1.17
N LYS A 12 13.02 9.41 -0.41
CA LYS A 12 14.43 9.33 -0.03
C LYS A 12 14.69 8.34 1.11
N VAL A 13 13.64 7.96 1.85
CA VAL A 13 13.70 7.00 2.96
C VAL A 13 13.36 5.62 2.40
N SER A 14 14.13 4.59 2.75
CA SER A 14 13.84 3.23 2.29
C SER A 14 12.46 2.77 2.77
N LEU A 15 11.81 1.88 2.01
CA LEU A 15 10.49 1.38 2.38
C LEU A 15 10.51 0.65 3.74
N LEU A 16 11.61 -0.04 4.04
CA LEU A 16 11.80 -0.74 5.31
C LEU A 16 11.93 0.23 6.48
N ASP A 17 12.72 1.29 6.32
CA ASP A 17 12.87 2.32 7.37
C ASP A 17 11.57 3.09 7.57
N TYR A 18 10.87 3.42 6.49
CA TYR A 18 9.56 4.05 6.56
C TYR A 18 8.56 3.17 7.31
N GLU A 19 8.48 1.88 6.97
CA GLU A 19 7.59 0.93 7.65
C GLU A 19 7.94 0.77 9.14
N ALA A 20 9.23 0.66 9.47
CA ALA A 20 9.67 0.58 10.86
C ALA A 20 9.31 1.84 11.66
N ASN A 21 9.57 3.03 11.10
CA ASN A 21 9.21 4.31 11.72
C ASN A 21 7.70 4.45 11.89
N PHE A 22 6.91 4.01 10.91
CA PHE A 22 5.45 4.02 10.99
C PHE A 22 4.94 3.10 12.12
N ILE A 23 5.48 1.89 12.24
CA ILE A 23 5.13 0.97 13.33
C ILE A 23 5.51 1.57 14.69
N GLN A 24 6.70 2.16 14.82
CA GLN A 24 7.12 2.82 16.07
C GLN A 24 6.19 3.98 16.43
N LEU A 25 5.77 4.78 15.45
CA LEU A 25 4.82 5.87 15.66
C LEU A 25 3.48 5.35 16.20
N LEU A 26 2.96 4.24 15.65
CA LEU A 26 1.73 3.62 16.13
C LEU A 26 1.90 3.04 17.55
N GLU A 27 3.03 2.39 17.83
CA GLU A 27 3.35 1.84 19.16
C GLU A 27 3.47 2.95 20.22
N ALA A 28 4.05 4.10 19.87
CA ALA A 28 4.18 5.24 20.78
C ALA A 28 2.85 5.96 21.07
N ASN A 29 1.82 5.76 20.24
CA ASN A 29 0.54 6.47 20.31
C ASN A 29 -0.65 5.52 20.51
N GLN A 30 -0.44 4.34 21.09
CA GLN A 30 -1.49 3.33 21.25
C GLN A 30 -2.75 3.83 21.97
N GLU A 31 -2.60 4.77 22.91
CA GLU A 31 -3.72 5.29 23.71
C GLU A 31 -4.77 6.06 22.88
N ILE A 32 -4.36 6.67 21.76
CA ILE A 32 -5.27 7.42 20.88
C ILE A 32 -5.75 6.58 19.68
N LEU A 33 -5.24 5.35 19.53
CA LEU A 33 -5.62 4.50 18.42
C LEU A 33 -7.00 3.87 18.66
N PRO A 34 -7.89 3.85 17.65
CA PRO A 34 -9.13 3.09 17.72
C PRO A 34 -8.84 1.60 17.97
N GLN A 35 -9.73 0.91 18.69
CA GLN A 35 -9.58 -0.51 19.06
C GLN A 35 -9.23 -1.41 17.86
N LYS A 36 -9.82 -1.15 16.69
CA LYS A 36 -9.53 -1.91 15.46
C LYS A 36 -8.08 -1.75 15.00
N ALA A 37 -7.50 -0.56 15.12
CA ALA A 37 -6.10 -0.31 14.76
C ALA A 37 -5.15 -1.04 15.72
N LEU A 38 -5.45 -1.04 17.02
CA LEU A 38 -4.70 -1.81 18.03
C LEU A 38 -4.70 -3.31 17.73
N GLN A 39 -5.83 -3.85 17.29
CA GLN A 39 -5.94 -5.26 16.90
C GLN A 39 -5.13 -5.60 15.64
N ILE A 40 -5.00 -4.66 14.70
CA ILE A 40 -4.28 -4.87 13.43
C ILE A 40 -2.76 -4.69 13.58
N LEU A 41 -2.31 -3.83 14.50
CA LEU A 41 -0.91 -3.46 14.68
C LEU A 41 0.06 -4.65 14.79
N PRO A 42 -0.22 -5.73 15.58
CA PRO A 42 0.66 -6.89 15.64
C PRO A 42 0.82 -7.60 14.29
N TYR A 43 -0.24 -7.65 13.48
CA TYR A 43 -0.22 -8.28 12.16
C TYR A 43 0.54 -7.44 11.16
N LEU A 44 0.32 -6.11 11.17
CA LEU A 44 1.05 -5.15 10.36
C LEU A 44 2.57 -5.32 10.56
N LYS A 45 3.01 -5.36 11.83
CA LYS A 45 4.41 -5.54 12.21
C LYS A 45 4.96 -6.91 11.82
N LYS A 46 4.25 -7.99 12.17
CA LYS A 46 4.72 -9.37 11.93
C LYS A 46 4.84 -9.70 10.44
N GLN A 47 3.90 -9.22 9.64
CA GLN A 47 3.81 -9.56 8.22
C GLN A 47 4.47 -8.53 7.30
N LYS A 48 5.01 -7.44 7.86
CA LYS A 48 5.63 -6.34 7.12
C LYS A 48 4.79 -5.92 5.91
N TRP A 49 3.52 -5.58 6.17
CA TRP A 49 2.53 -5.38 5.11
C TRP A 49 2.98 -4.40 4.03
N LEU A 50 3.58 -3.27 4.40
CA LEU A 50 3.94 -2.23 3.43
C LEU A 50 5.04 -2.73 2.49
N SER A 51 6.11 -3.31 3.04
CA SER A 51 7.17 -3.88 2.22
C SER A 51 6.73 -5.13 1.46
N SER A 52 5.78 -5.90 1.99
CA SER A 52 5.24 -7.08 1.30
C SER A 52 4.58 -6.72 -0.04
N TYR A 53 3.98 -5.53 -0.15
CA TYR A 53 3.32 -5.07 -1.37
C TYR A 53 4.27 -4.90 -2.56
N ALA A 54 5.58 -4.80 -2.33
CA ALA A 54 6.59 -4.72 -3.40
C ALA A 54 6.73 -6.03 -4.19
N ASN A 55 6.26 -7.16 -3.65
CA ASN A 55 6.39 -8.48 -4.25
C ASN A 55 5.02 -9.02 -4.71
N LEU A 56 5.00 -9.77 -5.82
CA LEU A 56 3.77 -10.38 -6.36
C LEU A 56 3.06 -11.29 -5.33
N ASN A 57 3.82 -12.09 -4.58
CA ASN A 57 3.26 -12.93 -3.52
C ASN A 57 2.59 -12.11 -2.40
N GLY A 58 3.18 -10.97 -2.01
CA GLY A 58 2.62 -10.14 -0.94
C GLY A 58 1.35 -9.40 -1.37
N ILE A 59 1.33 -8.86 -2.60
CA ILE A 59 0.10 -8.27 -3.14
C ILE A 59 -0.99 -9.32 -3.38
N SER A 60 -0.65 -10.53 -3.82
CA SER A 60 -1.60 -11.65 -3.98
C SER A 60 -2.32 -11.98 -2.66
N LYS A 61 -1.57 -12.12 -1.55
CA LYS A 61 -2.16 -12.33 -0.21
C LYS A 61 -3.08 -11.18 0.22
N THR A 62 -2.72 -9.96 -0.14
CA THR A 62 -3.53 -8.77 0.16
C THR A 62 -4.84 -8.81 -0.61
N LEU A 63 -4.78 -9.14 -1.89
CA LEU A 63 -5.95 -9.30 -2.76
C LEU A 63 -6.88 -10.43 -2.26
N GLN A 64 -6.33 -11.55 -1.78
CA GLN A 64 -7.10 -12.59 -1.09
C GLN A 64 -7.78 -12.05 0.17
N GLY A 65 -7.09 -11.24 0.97
CA GLY A 65 -7.68 -10.56 2.13
C GLY A 65 -8.86 -9.66 1.74
N VAL A 66 -8.71 -8.86 0.68
CA VAL A 66 -9.80 -8.03 0.13
C VAL A 66 -10.96 -8.91 -0.34
N ASN A 67 -10.68 -10.03 -1.02
CA ASN A 67 -11.71 -10.95 -1.46
C ASN A 67 -12.54 -11.48 -0.28
N ASN A 68 -11.87 -11.90 0.79
CA ASN A 68 -12.50 -12.37 2.03
C ASN A 68 -13.38 -11.27 2.68
N LEU A 69 -12.90 -10.03 2.72
CA LEU A 69 -13.67 -8.89 3.23
C LEU A 69 -14.95 -8.64 2.41
N THR A 70 -14.89 -8.83 1.10
CA THR A 70 -16.05 -8.71 0.20
C THR A 70 -16.88 -9.99 0.08
N LYS A 71 -16.61 -11.01 0.91
CA LYS A 71 -17.28 -12.32 0.88
C LYS A 71 -17.24 -12.99 -0.51
N GLY A 72 -16.14 -12.81 -1.24
CA GLY A 72 -15.94 -13.41 -2.58
C GLY A 72 -16.65 -12.70 -3.74
N VAL A 73 -17.42 -11.64 -3.48
CA VAL A 73 -18.17 -10.93 -4.53
C VAL A 73 -17.23 -10.22 -5.51
N SER A 74 -16.13 -9.66 -5.02
CA SER A 74 -15.17 -8.93 -5.86
C SER A 74 -14.26 -9.81 -6.70
N LYS A 75 -14.16 -11.12 -6.40
CA LYS A 75 -13.21 -12.06 -7.02
C LYS A 75 -11.76 -11.56 -7.03
N MET A 76 -11.39 -10.76 -6.03
CA MET A 76 -10.07 -10.14 -5.94
C MET A 76 -8.94 -11.17 -5.79
N ASP A 77 -9.24 -12.38 -5.30
CA ASP A 77 -8.30 -13.50 -5.26
C ASP A 77 -7.73 -13.86 -6.65
N ARG A 78 -8.47 -13.56 -7.72
CA ARG A 78 -8.04 -13.81 -9.11
C ARG A 78 -7.38 -12.61 -9.78
N ALA A 79 -7.49 -11.41 -9.22
CA ALA A 79 -6.92 -10.19 -9.81
C ALA A 79 -5.39 -10.23 -9.95
N ILE A 80 -4.72 -11.16 -9.27
CA ILE A 80 -3.29 -11.41 -9.46
C ILE A 80 -2.97 -11.99 -10.85
N GLU A 81 -3.88 -12.76 -11.45
CA GLU A 81 -3.73 -13.33 -12.78
C GLU A 81 -3.68 -12.20 -13.82
N ASP A 82 -4.70 -11.34 -13.81
CA ASP A 82 -4.78 -10.16 -14.68
C ASP A 82 -3.58 -9.22 -14.50
N LEU A 83 -3.19 -8.96 -13.24
CA LEU A 83 -2.03 -8.13 -12.92
C LEU A 83 -0.74 -8.72 -13.50
N THR A 84 -0.58 -10.04 -13.49
CA THR A 84 0.63 -10.70 -13.98
C THR A 84 0.65 -10.75 -15.51
N GLU A 85 -0.49 -11.05 -16.14
CA GLU A 85 -0.64 -11.09 -17.60
C GLU A 85 -0.40 -9.72 -18.23
N ASN A 86 -0.92 -8.66 -17.62
CA ASN A 86 -0.87 -7.28 -18.15
C ASN A 86 0.11 -6.39 -17.36
N TYR A 87 1.12 -6.98 -16.74
CA TYR A 87 1.96 -6.31 -15.74
C TYR A 87 2.59 -5.00 -16.24
N ALA A 88 3.13 -5.00 -17.46
CA ALA A 88 3.77 -3.82 -18.05
C ALA A 88 2.75 -2.71 -18.38
N VAL A 89 1.54 -3.08 -18.80
CA VAL A 89 0.46 -2.12 -19.08
C VAL A 89 0.03 -1.44 -17.78
N PHE A 90 -0.27 -2.23 -16.75
CA PHE A 90 -0.63 -1.69 -15.44
C PHE A 90 0.49 -0.86 -14.79
N GLU A 91 1.76 -1.23 -14.98
CA GLU A 91 2.88 -0.43 -14.49
C GLU A 91 2.93 0.94 -15.18
N THR A 92 2.75 0.96 -16.51
CA THR A 92 2.71 2.19 -17.31
C THR A 92 1.55 3.09 -16.89
N ASP A 93 0.35 2.52 -16.79
CA ASP A 93 -0.86 3.24 -16.38
C ASP A 93 -0.73 3.78 -14.96
N PHE A 94 -0.13 3.00 -14.05
CA PHE A 94 0.14 3.46 -12.68
C PHE A 94 1.02 4.71 -12.68
N PHE A 95 2.12 4.73 -13.43
CA PHE A 95 3.01 5.90 -13.45
C PHE A 95 2.35 7.12 -14.09
N ALA A 96 1.57 6.93 -15.16
CA ALA A 96 0.82 8.01 -15.79
C ALA A 96 -0.18 8.64 -14.79
N PHE A 97 -1.02 7.80 -14.17
CA PHE A 97 -2.01 8.26 -13.20
C PHE A 97 -1.37 8.85 -11.94
N PHE A 98 -0.32 8.23 -11.39
CA PHE A 98 0.31 8.70 -10.15
C PHE A 98 0.97 10.07 -10.33
N LYS A 99 1.49 10.36 -11.52
CA LYS A 99 1.99 11.69 -11.87
C LYS A 99 0.84 12.72 -11.83
N GLU A 100 -0.28 12.44 -12.50
CA GLU A 100 -1.45 13.32 -12.50
C GLU A 100 -1.98 13.57 -11.09
N LEU A 101 -2.08 12.51 -10.27
CA LEU A 101 -2.48 12.59 -8.87
C LEU A 101 -1.53 13.48 -8.06
N SER A 102 -0.22 13.33 -8.26
CA SER A 102 0.79 14.13 -7.56
C SER A 102 0.70 15.61 -7.94
N ASP A 103 0.54 15.90 -9.24
CA ASP A 103 0.37 17.26 -9.76
C ASP A 103 -0.90 17.91 -9.18
N TYR A 104 -2.02 17.17 -9.17
CA TYR A 104 -3.28 17.63 -8.58
C TYR A 104 -3.15 17.94 -7.08
N VAL A 105 -2.61 17.01 -6.27
CA VAL A 105 -2.43 17.23 -4.83
C VAL A 105 -1.50 18.40 -4.55
N ASN A 106 -0.44 18.58 -5.34
CA ASN A 106 0.46 19.73 -5.20
C ASN A 106 -0.22 21.05 -5.58
N SER A 107 -1.15 21.03 -6.54
CA SER A 107 -1.97 22.20 -6.84
C SER A 107 -2.86 22.59 -5.67
N LEU A 108 -3.47 21.63 -4.96
CA LEU A 108 -4.30 21.88 -3.77
C LEU A 108 -3.50 22.49 -2.62
N LYS A 109 -2.26 22.03 -2.39
CA LYS A 109 -1.40 22.59 -1.33
C LYS A 109 -1.13 24.08 -1.51
N LYS A 110 -1.12 24.58 -2.75
CA LYS A 110 -0.98 26.02 -3.03
C LYS A 110 -2.22 26.84 -2.66
N TYR A 111 -3.37 26.20 -2.39
CA TYR A 111 -4.61 26.87 -2.02
C TYR A 111 -4.88 26.86 -0.51
N TYR A 112 -4.16 26.05 0.27
CA TYR A 112 -4.36 25.90 1.72
C TYR A 112 -3.16 26.38 2.55
N ILE A 113 -2.15 26.99 1.93
CA ILE A 113 -1.02 27.69 2.54
C ILE A 113 -1.02 29.12 2.01
#